data_AF-A0A2N2FCZ1-F1
#
_entry.id   AF-A0A2N2FCZ1-F1
#
_cell.length_a   1.000
_cell.length_b   1.000
_cell.length_c   1.000
_cell.angle_alpha   90.00
_cell.angle_beta   90.00
_cell.angle_gamma   90.00
#
_symmetry.space_group_name_H-M   'P 1'
#
loop_
_entity.id
_entity.type
_entity.pdbx_description
1 polymer ?
#
loop_
_entity_poly.entity_id
_entity_poly.type
_entity_poly.pdbx_seq_one_letter_code
_entity_poly.pdbx_strand_id
1 'polypeptide(L)' 'MNMNIVLYQPEIPQNTGNIARTCALTETNLHL' A
#
# COMPACT_ATOMS: atom_id res chain seq x y z
N MET A 1 14.68 -9.51 -1.38
CA MET A 1 13.63 -9.58 -0.32
C MET A 1 12.50 -8.66 -0.76
N ASN A 2 11.27 -9.16 -0.87
CA ASN A 2 10.11 -8.31 -1.18
C ASN A 2 9.50 -7.75 0.10
N MET A 3 9.34 -6.43 0.18
CA MET A 3 8.60 -5.76 1.24
C MET A 3 7.10 -6.00 1.05
N ASN A 4 6.36 -6.18 2.14
CA ASN A 4 4.90 -6.33 2.13
C ASN A 4 4.29 -5.30 3.07
N ILE A 5 3.24 -4.60 2.61
CA ILE A 5 2.45 -3.67 3.40
C ILE A 5 1.01 -4.19 3.45
N VAL A 6 0.41 -4.19 4.65
CA VAL A 6 -0.96 -4.62 4.88
C VAL A 6 -1.74 -3.44 5.45
N LEU A 7 -2.81 -3.03 4.79
CA LEU A 7 -3.76 -2.04 5.31
C LEU A 7 -4.99 -2.77 5.83
N TYR A 8 -5.08 -2.95 7.14
CA TYR A 8 -6.27 -3.53 7.73
C TYR A 8 -7.36 -2.47 7.88
N GLN A 9 -8.49 -2.67 7.19
CA GLN A 9 -9.67 -1.79 7.24
C GLN A 9 -9.35 -0.30 6.96
N PRO A 10 -8.83 0.06 5.77
CA PRO A 10 -8.54 1.45 5.46
C PRO A 10 -9.81 2.28 5.28
N GLU A 11 -9.95 3.35 6.03
CA GLU A 11 -11.14 4.23 6.01
C GLU A 11 -11.01 5.42 5.06
N ILE A 12 -9.78 5.90 4.82
CA ILE A 12 -9.50 7.15 4.09
C ILE A 12 -8.95 6.81 2.69
N PRO A 13 -9.72 7.00 1.59
CA PRO A 13 -9.31 6.62 0.24
C PRO A 13 -8.00 7.25 -0.23
N GLN A 14 -7.75 8.50 0.14
CA GLN A 14 -6.54 9.22 -0.24
C GLN A 14 -5.28 8.59 0.36
N ASN A 15 -5.34 8.06 1.59
CA ASN A 15 -4.21 7.39 2.22
C ASN A 15 -3.89 6.09 1.49
N THR A 16 -4.90 5.27 1.19
CA THR A 16 -4.74 4.04 0.40
C THR A 16 -4.15 4.33 -0.97
N GLY A 17 -4.63 5.37 -1.66
CA GLY A 17 -4.10 5.78 -2.97
C GLY A 17 -2.63 6.21 -2.92
N ASN A 18 -2.25 7.01 -1.92
CA ASN A 18 -0.86 7.44 -1.73
C ASN A 18 0.06 6.23 -1.44
N ILE A 19 -0.38 5.32 -0.56
CA ILE A 19 0.37 4.11 -0.21
C ILE A 19 0.50 3.17 -1.42
N ALA A 20 -0.57 2.99 -2.19
CA ALA A 20 -0.54 2.18 -3.42
C ALA A 20 0.45 2.74 -4.45
N ARG A 21 0.51 4.07 -4.62
CA ARG A 21 1.51 4.72 -5.48
C ARG A 21 2.93 4.45 -5.00
N THR A 22 3.19 4.58 -3.70
CA THR A 22 4.50 4.26 -3.14
C THR A 22 4.85 2.80 -3.39
N CYS A 23 3.92 1.87 -3.16
CA CYS A 23 4.13 0.45 -3.37
C CYS A 23 4.49 0.11 -4.83
N ALA A 24 3.84 0.77 -5.80
CA ALA A 24 4.15 0.62 -7.21
C ALA A 24 5.57 1.12 -7.57
N LEU A 25 6.03 2.21 -6.94
CA LEU A 25 7.36 2.78 -7.18
C LEU A 25 8.50 2.00 -6.50
N THR A 26 8.19 1.26 -5.42
CA THR A 26 9.19 0.54 -4.63
C THR A 26 9.11 -0.98 -4.82
N GLU A 27 8.30 -1.47 -5.77
CA GLU A 27 8.06 -2.90 -5.99
C GLU A 27 7.62 -3.64 -4.71
N THR A 28 6.84 -2.94 -3.87
CA THR A 28 6.28 -3.47 -2.61
C THR A 28 4.91 -4.08 -2.88
N ASN A 29 4.63 -5.24 -2.28
CA ASN A 29 3.29 -5.83 -2.34
C ASN A 29 2.36 -5.14 -1.34
N LEU A 30 1.19 -4.69 -1.80
CA LEU A 30 0.15 -4.11 -0.98
C LEU A 30 -1.01 -5.10 -0.81
N HIS A 31 -1.39 -5.36 0.44
CA HIS A 31 -2.53 -6.19 0.83
C HIS A 31 -3.57 -5.33 1.55
N LEU A 32 -4.86 -5.57 1.29
CA LEU A 32 -6.00 -4.83 1.85
C LEU A 32 -6.92 -5.78 2.62
#